data_AF-D1NWY1-F1
#
_entry.id   AF-D1NWY1-F1
#
_cell.length_a   1.000
_cell.length_b   1.000
_cell.length_c   1.000
_cell.angle_alpha   90.00
_cell.angle_beta   90.00
_cell.angle_gamma   90.00
#
_symmetry.space_group_name_H-M   'P 1'
#
loop_
_entity.id
_entity.type
_entity.pdbx_description
1 polymer ?
#
loop_
_entity_poly.entity_id
_entity_poly.type
_entity_poly.pdbx_seq_one_letter_code
_entity_poly.pdbx_strand_id
1 'polypeptide(L)'
;MVIMRPSTTADLPIMDDLDAYYHASAVTGKDRVAERAAVHAWVRRSVRWVQGAVDDSADEDPEARRTIAWTLCKVPEDREDDAVTPQNATEVIGMVFLIDIDAWARSARIQVVLGREFRGRGYSRDAMPRVMTYGFASRGEGLGLHRVWVSVPEKNQRAISVYQSLGFERSGEARDALWDERNGKYQNLIVMDALEDEYDPVRSLDVFGMHYILGNPGIEQALKRHAQSEETRQQATSEPDDAAAEAVADETGWPYNTVERKSSHKAWWRSLGNQRDERRRNTRHNS
;
A
#
# COMPACT_ATOMS: atom_id res chain seq x y z
N MET A 1 6.78 -15.30 -5.71
CA MET A 1 5.92 -14.81 -4.60
C MET A 1 6.80 -14.54 -3.40
N VAL A 2 6.60 -13.43 -2.69
CA VAL A 2 7.35 -13.13 -1.46
C VAL A 2 6.58 -13.54 -0.20
N ILE A 3 7.31 -13.97 0.82
CA ILE A 3 6.78 -14.11 2.18
C ILE A 3 7.22 -12.90 2.99
N MET A 4 6.34 -12.43 3.87
CA MET A 4 6.64 -11.34 4.79
C MET A 4 6.65 -11.88 6.21
N ARG A 5 7.66 -11.47 6.97
CA ARG A 5 7.71 -11.71 8.42
C ARG A 5 8.06 -10.41 9.15
N PRO A 6 7.76 -10.28 10.45
CA PRO A 6 8.22 -9.14 11.24
C PRO A 6 9.75 -8.97 11.11
N SER A 7 10.20 -7.74 10.91
CA SER A 7 11.62 -7.42 10.86
C SER A 7 12.27 -7.54 12.21
N THR A 8 13.53 -7.97 12.21
CA THR A 8 14.38 -8.07 13.40
C THR A 8 15.63 -7.23 13.23
N THR A 9 16.32 -6.92 14.33
CA THR A 9 17.61 -6.22 14.25
C THR A 9 18.69 -7.02 13.54
N ALA A 10 18.55 -8.35 13.46
CA ALA A 10 19.45 -9.22 12.72
C ALA A 10 19.32 -9.05 11.19
N ASP A 11 18.23 -8.46 10.70
CA ASP A 11 18.01 -8.21 9.28
C ASP A 11 18.76 -6.95 8.77
N LEU A 12 19.22 -6.09 9.68
CA LEU A 12 19.85 -4.81 9.32
C LEU A 12 21.18 -4.97 8.55
N PRO A 13 22.12 -5.84 8.97
CA PRO A 13 23.34 -6.08 8.19
C PRO A 13 23.05 -6.67 6.81
N ILE A 14 22.02 -7.51 6.69
CA ILE A 14 21.64 -8.09 5.39
C ILE A 14 21.20 -7.00 4.41
N MET A 15 20.52 -5.94 4.87
CA MET A 15 20.17 -4.81 4.01
C MET A 15 21.40 -4.04 3.48
N ASP A 16 22.49 -4.02 4.25
CA ASP A 16 23.77 -3.48 3.79
C ASP A 16 24.38 -4.39 2.70
N ASP A 17 24.40 -5.71 2.92
CA ASP A 17 24.93 -6.70 1.97
C ASP A 17 24.14 -6.72 0.64
N LEU A 18 22.84 -6.44 0.69
CA LEU A 18 21.96 -6.35 -0.48
C LEU A 18 22.12 -5.04 -1.29
N ASP A 19 23.05 -4.16 -0.90
CA ASP A 19 23.19 -2.82 -1.48
C ASP A 19 21.86 -2.03 -1.45
N ALA A 20 21.03 -2.24 -0.43
CA ALA A 20 19.67 -1.71 -0.40
C ALA A 20 19.61 -0.17 -0.38
N TYR A 21 20.70 0.49 0.02
CA TYR A 21 20.83 1.95 0.07
C TYR A 21 21.59 2.53 -1.14
N TYR A 22 21.98 1.69 -2.10
CA TYR A 22 22.66 2.14 -3.32
C TYR A 22 21.77 3.11 -4.11
N HIS A 23 22.30 4.27 -4.51
CA HIS A 23 21.54 5.35 -5.16
C HIS A 23 20.24 5.77 -4.42
N ALA A 24 20.20 5.70 -3.08
CA ALA A 24 19.05 6.17 -2.30
C ALA A 24 18.63 7.61 -2.65
N SER A 25 19.59 8.49 -2.96
CA SER A 25 19.31 9.90 -3.32
C SER A 25 18.45 10.06 -4.57
N ALA A 26 18.55 9.12 -5.52
CA ALA A 26 17.70 9.12 -6.70
C ALA A 26 16.33 8.47 -6.45
N VAL A 27 16.23 7.58 -5.46
CA VAL A 27 15.04 6.77 -5.19
C VAL A 27 14.13 7.45 -4.17
N THR A 28 14.66 7.77 -3.00
CA THR A 28 13.96 8.37 -1.87
C THR A 28 14.35 9.83 -1.65
N GLY A 29 15.41 10.30 -2.30
CA GLY A 29 15.92 11.65 -2.13
C GLY A 29 17.00 11.79 -1.06
N LYS A 30 17.11 10.82 -0.16
CA LYS A 30 18.05 10.86 0.96
C LYS A 30 19.40 10.30 0.53
N ASP A 31 20.48 10.85 1.05
CA ASP A 31 21.79 10.21 0.89
C ASP A 31 21.80 8.81 1.52
N ARG A 32 22.81 8.01 1.16
CA ARG A 32 22.95 6.61 1.61
C ARG A 32 22.98 6.48 3.13
N VAL A 33 23.67 7.38 3.82
CA VAL A 33 23.86 7.36 5.27
C VAL A 33 22.54 7.71 5.98
N ALA A 34 21.85 8.73 5.49
CA ALA A 34 20.56 9.17 6.00
C ALA A 34 19.46 8.11 5.79
N GLU A 35 19.36 7.50 4.60
CA GLU A 35 18.39 6.42 4.34
C GLU A 35 18.66 5.21 5.23
N ARG A 36 19.94 4.80 5.35
CA ARG A 36 20.34 3.70 6.24
C ARG A 36 20.00 3.98 7.69
N ALA A 37 20.32 5.17 8.19
CA ALA A 37 20.00 5.56 9.57
C ALA A 37 18.48 5.55 9.84
N ALA A 38 17.68 6.01 8.88
CA ALA A 38 16.23 5.99 8.96
C ALA A 38 15.69 4.55 9.04
N VAL A 39 16.13 3.65 8.16
CA VAL A 39 15.73 2.24 8.17
C VAL A 39 16.11 1.55 9.49
N HIS A 40 17.33 1.79 9.99
CA HIS A 40 17.76 1.27 11.29
C HIS A 40 16.84 1.75 12.43
N ALA A 41 16.45 3.03 12.42
CA ALA A 41 15.56 3.59 13.42
C ALA A 41 14.15 2.96 13.33
N TRP A 42 13.60 2.81 12.13
CA TRP A 42 12.28 2.20 11.91
C TRP A 42 12.23 0.75 12.38
N VAL A 43 13.24 -0.07 12.03
CA VAL A 43 13.31 -1.46 12.49
C VAL A 43 13.40 -1.54 14.01
N ARG A 44 14.27 -0.74 14.64
CA ARG A 44 14.41 -0.72 16.10
C ARG A 44 13.12 -0.32 16.80
N ARG A 45 12.40 0.68 16.27
CA ARG A 45 11.10 1.11 16.80
C ARG A 45 10.05 0.00 16.65
N SER A 46 10.01 -0.68 15.50
CA SER A 46 9.12 -1.82 15.28
C SER A 46 9.39 -2.98 16.23
N VAL A 47 10.66 -3.31 16.50
CA VAL A 47 11.01 -4.39 17.43
C VAL A 47 10.60 -4.06 18.86
N ARG A 48 10.84 -2.83 19.32
CA ARG A 48 10.41 -2.37 20.65
C ARG A 48 8.89 -2.46 20.82
N TRP A 49 8.14 -2.09 19.78
CA TRP A 49 6.69 -2.21 19.77
C TRP A 49 6.23 -3.66 19.93
N VAL A 50 6.77 -4.57 19.11
CA VAL A 50 6.42 -6.01 19.17
C VAL A 50 6.75 -6.63 20.53
N GLN A 51 7.80 -6.14 21.21
CA GLN A 51 8.20 -6.59 22.54
C GLN A 51 7.36 -5.98 23.68
N GLY A 52 6.37 -5.15 23.39
CA GLY A 52 5.54 -4.48 24.40
C GLY A 52 6.29 -3.41 25.21
N ALA A 53 7.42 -2.90 24.69
CA ALA A 53 8.27 -1.94 25.38
C ALA A 53 7.81 -0.48 25.21
N VAL A 54 6.67 -0.25 24.55
CA VAL A 54 6.05 1.07 24.35
C VAL A 54 4.61 0.97 24.84
N ASP A 55 4.24 1.88 25.73
CA ASP A 55 2.90 1.95 26.32
C ASP A 55 1.84 2.38 25.28
N ASP A 56 0.55 2.17 25.57
CA ASP A 56 -0.56 2.55 24.69
C ASP A 56 -0.71 4.08 24.52
N SER A 57 0.14 4.88 25.16
CA SER A 57 0.23 6.34 25.05
C SER A 57 0.71 6.85 23.68
N ALA A 58 0.77 5.99 22.65
CA ALA A 58 1.16 6.37 21.29
C ALA A 58 0.26 7.47 20.67
N ASP A 59 -0.95 7.65 21.21
CA ASP A 59 -1.88 8.71 20.81
C ASP A 59 -1.59 10.05 21.49
N GLU A 60 -0.85 10.04 22.61
CA GLU A 60 -0.51 11.24 23.40
C GLU A 60 0.95 11.69 23.20
N ASP A 61 1.86 10.77 22.86
CA ASP A 61 3.28 11.05 22.61
C ASP A 61 3.65 10.87 21.12
N PRO A 62 3.94 11.96 20.37
CA PRO A 62 4.43 11.89 19.00
C PRO A 62 5.72 11.09 18.82
N GLU A 63 6.55 10.95 19.86
CA GLU A 63 7.77 10.11 19.84
C GLU A 63 7.45 8.62 19.99
N ALA A 64 6.28 8.27 20.52
CA ALA A 64 5.78 6.90 20.62
C ALA A 64 5.01 6.44 19.37
N ARG A 65 4.91 7.27 18.32
CA ARG A 65 4.24 6.91 17.05
C ARG A 65 4.70 5.55 16.54
N ARG A 66 3.71 4.70 16.25
CA ARG A 66 3.97 3.30 15.92
C ARG A 66 4.65 3.19 14.57
N THR A 67 5.55 2.23 14.47
CA THR A 67 6.19 1.83 13.22
C THR A 67 6.14 0.32 13.15
N ILE A 68 5.71 -0.22 12.01
CA ILE A 68 5.73 -1.66 11.76
C ILE A 68 6.62 -1.90 10.55
N ALA A 69 7.56 -2.83 10.72
CA ALA A 69 8.51 -3.24 9.71
C ALA A 69 8.32 -4.72 9.39
N TRP A 70 8.23 -5.03 8.09
CA TRP A 70 8.22 -6.40 7.59
C TRP A 70 9.43 -6.63 6.69
N THR A 71 10.10 -7.74 6.90
CA THR A 71 11.16 -8.25 6.04
C THR A 71 10.53 -9.09 4.95
N LEU A 72 10.91 -8.82 3.70
CA LEU A 72 10.51 -9.56 2.52
C LEU A 72 11.50 -10.68 2.26
N CYS A 73 11.00 -11.91 2.15
CA CYS A 73 11.80 -13.09 1.84
C CYS A 73 11.32 -13.78 0.56
N LYS A 74 12.25 -14.31 -0.23
CA LYS A 74 11.97 -15.21 -1.36
C LYS A 74 12.55 -16.60 -1.08
N VAL A 75 12.08 -17.59 -1.84
CA VAL A 75 12.74 -18.90 -1.92
C VAL A 75 14.04 -18.73 -2.70
N PRO A 76 15.16 -19.31 -2.23
CA PRO A 76 16.43 -19.20 -2.94
C PRO A 76 16.37 -19.84 -4.35
N GLU A 77 17.26 -19.38 -5.24
CA GLU A 77 17.24 -19.75 -6.67
C GLU A 77 17.38 -21.26 -6.92
N ASP A 78 18.06 -21.99 -6.02
CA ASP A 78 18.23 -23.44 -6.12
C ASP A 78 16.95 -24.24 -5.83
N ARG A 79 15.89 -23.59 -5.38
CA ARG A 79 14.59 -24.19 -5.03
C ARG A 79 13.39 -23.41 -5.59
N GLU A 80 13.57 -22.70 -6.70
CA GLU A 80 12.50 -21.86 -7.29
C GLU A 80 11.24 -22.62 -7.71
N ASP A 81 11.36 -23.94 -7.98
CA ASP A 81 10.23 -24.81 -8.31
C ASP A 81 9.39 -25.23 -7.09
N ASP A 82 9.88 -25.01 -5.86
CA ASP A 82 9.15 -25.35 -4.64
C ASP A 82 7.98 -24.39 -4.38
N ALA A 83 6.91 -24.91 -3.78
CA ALA A 83 5.86 -24.06 -3.25
C ALA A 83 6.44 -23.10 -2.20
N VAL A 84 6.20 -21.80 -2.36
CA VAL A 84 6.70 -20.78 -1.45
C VAL A 84 6.01 -20.91 -0.08
N THR A 85 6.77 -21.25 0.95
CA THR A 85 6.33 -21.40 2.33
C THR A 85 7.19 -20.54 3.28
N PRO A 86 6.70 -20.19 4.47
CA PRO A 86 7.52 -19.50 5.48
C PRO A 86 8.81 -20.26 5.86
N GLN A 87 8.84 -21.58 5.67
CA GLN A 87 9.97 -22.44 6.03
C GLN A 87 11.08 -22.44 4.97
N ASN A 88 10.75 -22.24 3.69
CA ASN A 88 11.74 -22.24 2.60
C ASN A 88 12.08 -20.84 2.07
N ALA A 89 11.24 -19.83 2.30
CA ALA A 89 11.49 -18.45 1.94
C ALA A 89 12.49 -17.79 2.92
N THR A 90 13.77 -18.10 2.74
CA THR A 90 14.86 -17.71 3.64
C THR A 90 15.70 -16.55 3.11
N GLU A 91 15.67 -16.29 1.81
CA GLU A 91 16.47 -15.23 1.19
C GLU A 91 15.80 -13.87 1.37
N VAL A 92 16.40 -13.00 2.17
CA VAL A 92 15.90 -11.64 2.39
C VAL A 92 16.20 -10.78 1.15
N ILE A 93 15.19 -10.05 0.66
CA ILE A 93 15.31 -9.22 -0.55
C ILE A 93 15.04 -7.73 -0.29
N GLY A 94 14.51 -7.40 0.89
CA GLY A 94 14.17 -6.04 1.25
C GLY A 94 13.21 -5.95 2.44
N MET A 95 12.67 -4.75 2.65
CA MET A 95 11.75 -4.44 3.73
C MET A 95 10.64 -3.50 3.27
N VAL A 96 9.49 -3.61 3.92
CA VAL A 96 8.36 -2.68 3.79
C VAL A 96 7.96 -2.18 5.16
N PHE A 97 7.56 -0.92 5.23
CA PHE A 97 7.31 -0.21 6.47
C PHE A 97 5.97 0.51 6.40
N LEU A 98 5.22 0.46 7.51
CA LEU A 98 4.26 1.50 7.87
C LEU A 98 4.88 2.33 8.99
N ILE A 99 5.11 3.60 8.71
CA ILE A 99 5.78 4.57 9.59
C ILE A 99 4.85 5.72 9.89
N ASP A 100 5.14 6.41 10.99
CA ASP A 100 4.36 7.55 11.47
C ASP A 100 2.87 7.18 11.59
N ILE A 101 2.57 6.00 12.12
CA ILE A 101 1.19 5.53 12.30
C ILE A 101 0.53 6.41 13.35
N ASP A 102 -0.48 7.15 12.92
CA ASP A 102 -1.26 8.09 13.70
C ASP A 102 -2.66 7.51 13.90
N ALA A 103 -3.00 7.11 15.12
CA ALA A 103 -4.30 6.49 15.39
C ALA A 103 -5.45 7.50 15.45
N TRP A 104 -5.15 8.78 15.74
CA TRP A 104 -6.12 9.88 15.73
C TRP A 104 -6.53 10.21 14.30
N ALA A 105 -5.55 10.49 13.44
CA ALA A 105 -5.78 10.76 12.03
C ALA A 105 -6.11 9.49 11.23
N ARG A 106 -5.95 8.31 11.84
CA ARG A 106 -6.06 6.99 11.20
C ARG A 106 -5.22 6.95 9.92
N SER A 107 -3.98 7.41 9.99
CA SER A 107 -3.13 7.53 8.80
C SER A 107 -1.72 7.01 9.05
N ALA A 108 -1.10 6.45 8.00
CA ALA A 108 0.28 6.00 8.05
C ALA A 108 0.99 6.29 6.72
N ARG A 109 2.30 6.47 6.78
CA ARG A 109 3.15 6.55 5.61
C ARG A 109 3.69 5.16 5.26
N ILE A 110 3.62 4.79 3.98
CA ILE A 110 4.22 3.53 3.50
C ILE A 110 5.59 3.78 2.88
N GLN A 111 6.55 2.91 3.16
CA GLN A 111 7.87 2.96 2.53
C GLN A 111 8.36 1.56 2.20
N VAL A 112 9.00 1.40 1.03
CA VAL A 112 9.57 0.12 0.58
C VAL A 112 11.04 0.33 0.26
N VAL A 113 11.91 -0.53 0.78
CA VAL A 113 13.34 -0.53 0.54
C VAL A 113 13.75 -1.92 0.05
N LEU A 114 14.26 -2.01 -1.17
CA LEU A 114 14.68 -3.28 -1.78
C LEU A 114 16.18 -3.27 -2.06
N GLY A 115 16.79 -4.45 -1.92
CA GLY A 115 18.15 -4.72 -2.39
C GLY A 115 18.32 -4.35 -3.86
N ARG A 116 19.50 -3.87 -4.23
CA ARG A 116 19.78 -3.29 -5.56
C ARG A 116 19.32 -4.20 -6.70
N GLU A 117 19.62 -5.49 -6.59
CA GLU A 117 19.32 -6.49 -7.63
C GLU A 117 17.85 -6.86 -7.73
N PHE A 118 17.08 -6.65 -6.65
CA PHE A 118 15.66 -6.98 -6.56
C PHE A 118 14.77 -5.81 -7.00
N ARG A 119 15.33 -4.61 -7.17
CA ARG A 119 14.57 -3.44 -7.64
C ARG A 119 14.04 -3.68 -9.05
N GLY A 120 12.79 -3.28 -9.26
CA GLY A 120 12.20 -3.32 -10.59
C GLY A 120 11.70 -4.66 -11.08
N ARG A 121 11.81 -5.72 -10.25
CA ARG A 121 11.29 -7.07 -10.54
C ARG A 121 9.84 -7.29 -10.07
N GLY A 122 9.16 -6.23 -9.64
CA GLY A 122 7.76 -6.30 -9.22
C GLY A 122 7.51 -6.62 -7.74
N TYR A 123 8.54 -6.85 -6.92
CA TYR A 123 8.35 -7.19 -5.51
C TYR A 123 7.61 -6.13 -4.69
N SER A 124 7.79 -4.83 -4.99
CA SER A 124 6.99 -3.78 -4.34
C SER A 124 5.49 -3.94 -4.63
N ARG A 125 5.12 -4.36 -5.85
CA ARG A 125 3.73 -4.63 -6.23
C ARG A 125 3.16 -5.89 -5.57
N ASP A 126 4.03 -6.83 -5.18
CA ASP A 126 3.64 -8.03 -4.43
C ASP A 126 3.44 -7.72 -2.94
N ALA A 127 4.37 -6.96 -2.34
CA ALA A 127 4.39 -6.67 -0.91
C ALA A 127 3.35 -5.61 -0.49
N MET A 128 3.22 -4.52 -1.24
CA MET A 128 2.44 -3.36 -0.81
C MET A 128 0.96 -3.65 -0.61
N PRO A 129 0.24 -4.33 -1.53
CA PRO A 129 -1.18 -4.65 -1.32
C PRO A 129 -1.41 -5.43 -0.03
N ARG A 130 -0.50 -6.35 0.32
CA ARG A 130 -0.62 -7.16 1.53
C ARG A 130 -0.50 -6.31 2.80
N VAL A 131 0.42 -5.35 2.82
CA VAL A 131 0.60 -4.39 3.92
C VAL A 131 -0.56 -3.41 4.00
N MET A 132 -1.03 -2.89 2.87
CA MET A 132 -2.19 -1.99 2.81
C MET A 132 -3.46 -2.69 3.29
N THR A 133 -3.67 -3.95 2.90
CA THR A 133 -4.79 -4.77 3.38
C THR A 133 -4.79 -4.86 4.91
N TYR A 134 -3.63 -5.10 5.52
CA TYR A 134 -3.51 -5.08 6.98
C TYR A 134 -3.73 -3.68 7.57
N GLY A 135 -3.25 -2.63 6.91
CA GLY A 135 -3.44 -1.24 7.33
C GLY A 135 -4.92 -0.81 7.36
N PHE A 136 -5.67 -1.11 6.31
CA PHE A 136 -7.09 -0.72 6.17
C PHE A 136 -8.06 -1.66 6.89
N ALA A 137 -7.65 -2.89 7.21
CA ALA A 137 -8.49 -3.82 7.96
C ALA A 137 -8.93 -3.22 9.31
N SER A 138 -10.15 -3.53 9.72
CA SER A 138 -10.76 -2.92 10.92
C SER A 138 -9.95 -3.18 12.20
N ARG A 139 -10.13 -2.31 13.21
CA ARG A 139 -9.47 -2.47 14.51
C ARG A 139 -9.83 -3.82 15.12
N GLY A 140 -8.82 -4.54 15.62
CA GLY A 140 -8.94 -5.91 16.14
C GLY A 140 -8.42 -6.97 15.17
N GLU A 141 -8.55 -6.72 13.86
CA GLU A 141 -7.95 -7.54 12.80
C GLU A 141 -6.71 -6.87 12.20
N GLY A 142 -6.76 -5.55 11.99
CA GLY A 142 -5.66 -4.72 11.49
C GLY A 142 -5.53 -3.41 12.24
N LEU A 143 -5.11 -2.37 11.52
CA LEU A 143 -4.84 -1.04 12.10
C LEU A 143 -6.04 -0.07 12.03
N GLY A 144 -7.03 -0.36 11.20
CA GLY A 144 -8.19 0.49 10.98
C GLY A 144 -7.83 1.86 10.41
N LEU A 145 -6.80 1.95 9.58
CA LEU A 145 -6.41 3.20 8.93
C LEU A 145 -7.49 3.66 7.95
N HIS A 146 -7.66 4.97 7.84
CA HIS A 146 -8.46 5.62 6.82
C HIS A 146 -7.59 5.99 5.59
N ARG A 147 -6.31 6.35 5.81
CA ARG A 147 -5.41 6.82 4.73
C ARG A 147 -4.00 6.24 4.83
N VAL A 148 -3.52 5.66 3.74
CA VAL A 148 -2.09 5.31 3.55
C VAL A 148 -1.49 6.24 2.50
N TRP A 149 -0.37 6.88 2.81
CA TRP A 149 0.24 7.88 1.93
C TRP A 149 1.74 7.68 1.73
N VAL A 150 2.29 8.32 0.71
CA VAL A 150 3.71 8.32 0.38
C VAL A 150 4.12 9.64 -0.25
N SER A 151 5.38 10.04 -0.03
CA SER A 151 6.02 11.14 -0.75
C SER A 151 7.15 10.59 -1.62
N VAL A 152 7.15 10.97 -2.90
CA VAL A 152 8.11 10.48 -3.89
C VAL A 152 8.79 11.68 -4.57
N PRO A 153 10.13 11.66 -4.77
CA PRO A 153 10.80 12.70 -5.57
C PRO A 153 10.16 12.85 -6.95
N GLU A 154 9.91 14.07 -7.39
CA GLU A 154 9.25 14.37 -8.68
C GLU A 154 9.93 13.68 -9.88
N LYS A 155 11.24 13.44 -9.80
CA LYS A 155 12.03 12.80 -10.85
C LYS A 155 11.87 11.28 -10.89
N ASN A 156 11.39 10.66 -9.82
CA ASN A 156 11.23 9.22 -9.72
C ASN A 156 9.89 8.75 -10.33
N GLN A 157 9.75 8.98 -11.64
CA GLN A 157 8.56 8.61 -12.42
C GLN A 157 8.24 7.11 -12.32
N ARG A 158 9.27 6.27 -12.19
CA ARG A 158 9.10 4.83 -11.99
C ARG A 158 8.31 4.51 -10.72
N ALA A 159 8.68 5.11 -9.59
CA ALA A 159 7.97 4.88 -8.34
C ALA A 159 6.55 5.45 -8.40
N ILE A 160 6.38 6.66 -8.94
CA ILE A 160 5.06 7.26 -9.16
C ILE A 160 4.14 6.32 -9.95
N SER A 161 4.60 5.77 -11.07
CA SER A 161 3.80 4.82 -11.86
C SER A 161 3.48 3.51 -11.11
N VAL A 162 4.36 3.06 -10.21
CA VAL A 162 4.08 1.90 -9.35
C VAL A 162 2.95 2.24 -8.36
N TYR A 163 3.03 3.37 -7.66
CA TYR A 163 1.98 3.80 -6.73
C TYR A 163 0.64 4.01 -7.45
N GLN A 164 0.64 4.65 -8.62
CA GLN A 164 -0.57 4.80 -9.45
C GLN A 164 -1.15 3.45 -9.84
N SER A 165 -0.30 2.48 -10.24
CA SER A 165 -0.77 1.14 -10.59
C SER A 165 -1.37 0.37 -9.40
N LEU A 166 -1.04 0.78 -8.17
CA LEU A 166 -1.55 0.23 -6.92
C LEU A 166 -2.78 0.99 -6.40
N GLY A 167 -3.30 1.95 -7.16
CA GLY A 167 -4.49 2.73 -6.80
C GLY A 167 -4.22 3.98 -5.97
N PHE A 168 -2.96 4.39 -5.80
CA PHE A 168 -2.68 5.68 -5.16
C PHE A 168 -3.01 6.82 -6.12
N GLU A 169 -3.68 7.84 -5.60
CA GLU A 169 -3.95 9.09 -6.30
C GLU A 169 -2.95 10.18 -5.87
N ARG A 170 -2.74 11.18 -6.74
CA ARG A 170 -1.90 12.33 -6.38
C ARG A 170 -2.75 13.30 -5.56
N SER A 171 -2.34 13.53 -4.31
CA SER A 171 -3.04 14.45 -3.41
C SER A 171 -2.37 15.81 -3.27
N GLY A 172 -1.10 15.93 -3.63
CA GLY A 172 -0.43 17.22 -3.64
C GLY A 172 1.05 17.19 -4.00
N GLU A 173 1.70 18.33 -3.80
CA GLU A 173 3.11 18.54 -4.10
C GLU A 173 3.73 19.42 -3.02
N ALA A 174 4.77 18.90 -2.37
CA ALA A 174 5.59 19.67 -1.44
C ALA A 174 6.73 20.33 -2.23
N ARG A 175 6.60 21.65 -2.44
CA ARG A 175 7.57 22.46 -3.16
C ARG A 175 8.87 22.59 -2.39
N ASP A 176 9.99 22.46 -3.09
CA ASP A 176 11.35 22.57 -2.55
C ASP A 176 11.61 21.70 -1.29
N ALA A 177 10.95 20.55 -1.22
CA ALA A 177 10.93 19.71 -0.03
C ALA A 177 12.17 18.81 0.13
N LEU A 178 13.00 18.69 -0.91
CA LEU A 178 14.11 17.76 -0.93
C LEU A 178 15.34 18.37 -1.62
N TRP A 179 16.49 18.35 -0.96
CA TRP A 179 17.76 18.80 -1.54
C TRP A 179 18.36 17.72 -2.46
N ASP A 180 18.62 18.05 -3.72
CA ASP A 180 19.30 17.18 -4.68
C ASP A 180 20.79 17.58 -4.76
N GLU A 181 21.63 16.91 -3.97
CA GLU A 181 23.07 17.17 -3.92
C GLU A 181 23.75 17.08 -5.29
N ARG A 182 23.28 16.18 -6.18
CA ARG A 182 23.89 15.97 -7.50
C ARG A 182 23.69 17.18 -8.41
N ASN A 183 22.54 17.85 -8.27
CA ASN A 183 22.18 18.99 -9.11
C ASN A 183 22.30 20.34 -8.39
N GLY A 184 22.64 20.34 -7.10
CA GLY A 184 22.81 21.55 -6.28
C GLY A 184 21.54 22.38 -6.17
N LYS A 185 20.36 21.75 -6.16
CA LYS A 185 19.07 22.43 -6.12
C LYS A 185 18.03 21.67 -5.32
N TYR A 186 17.03 22.38 -4.82
CA TYR A 186 15.83 21.74 -4.29
C TYR A 186 15.00 21.12 -5.43
N GLN A 187 14.31 20.03 -5.10
CA GLN A 187 13.31 19.39 -5.95
C GLN A 187 12.04 19.13 -5.15
N ASN A 188 10.93 18.99 -5.86
CA ASN A 188 9.62 18.79 -5.24
C ASN A 188 9.42 17.32 -4.86
N LEU A 189 8.60 17.09 -3.83
CA LEU A 189 8.07 15.78 -3.47
C LEU A 189 6.61 15.71 -3.89
N ILE A 190 6.28 14.73 -4.73
CA ILE A 190 4.90 14.41 -5.07
C ILE A 190 4.31 13.58 -3.94
N VAL A 191 3.19 14.06 -3.38
CA VAL A 191 2.44 13.36 -2.34
C VAL A 191 1.33 12.56 -3.01
N MET A 192 1.25 11.29 -2.65
CA MET A 192 0.24 10.37 -3.13
C MET A 192 -0.40 9.63 -1.97
N ASP A 193 -1.68 9.31 -2.06
CA ASP A 193 -2.40 8.55 -1.04
C ASP A 193 -3.44 7.59 -1.61
N ALA A 194 -3.87 6.66 -0.76
CA ALA A 194 -4.97 5.75 -0.98
C ALA A 194 -5.87 5.79 0.26
N LEU A 195 -7.19 5.84 0.02
CA LEU A 195 -8.20 5.87 1.07
C LEU A 195 -8.85 4.50 1.27
N GLU A 196 -9.33 4.24 2.49
CA GLU A 196 -9.97 2.97 2.89
C GLU A 196 -11.15 2.60 1.97
N ASP A 197 -11.96 3.58 1.57
CA ASP A 197 -13.15 3.42 0.74
C ASP A 197 -12.87 3.29 -0.76
N GLU A 198 -11.66 3.68 -1.19
CA GLU A 198 -11.19 3.54 -2.58
C GLU A 198 -10.39 2.25 -2.78
N TYR A 199 -9.88 1.66 -1.69
CA TYR A 199 -9.04 0.49 -1.74
C TYR A 199 -9.85 -0.82 -1.73
N ASP A 200 -9.78 -1.57 -2.83
CA ASP A 200 -10.31 -2.93 -2.92
C ASP A 200 -9.16 -3.95 -2.79
N PRO A 201 -8.99 -4.60 -1.62
CA PRO A 201 -7.90 -5.52 -1.39
C PRO A 201 -8.01 -6.77 -2.26
N VAL A 202 -9.24 -7.22 -2.53
CA VAL A 202 -9.51 -8.48 -3.21
C VAL A 202 -9.19 -8.34 -4.69
N ARG A 203 -9.70 -7.29 -5.33
CA ARG A 203 -9.33 -7.00 -6.72
C ARG A 203 -7.88 -6.59 -6.85
N SER A 204 -7.31 -5.88 -5.88
CA SER A 204 -5.88 -5.57 -5.92
C SER A 204 -5.06 -6.86 -5.97
N LEU A 205 -5.31 -7.82 -5.08
CA LEU A 205 -4.60 -9.09 -5.06
C LEU A 205 -4.85 -9.94 -6.32
N ASP A 206 -6.09 -9.99 -6.82
CA ASP A 206 -6.47 -10.74 -8.02
C ASP A 206 -5.89 -10.14 -9.32
N VAL A 207 -5.90 -8.81 -9.47
CA VAL A 207 -5.30 -8.11 -10.61
C VAL A 207 -3.80 -8.45 -10.76
N PHE A 208 -3.10 -8.61 -9.64
CA PHE A 208 -1.70 -9.01 -9.61
C PHE A 208 -1.48 -10.53 -9.65
N GLY A 209 -2.54 -11.33 -9.80
CA GLY A 209 -2.47 -12.79 -9.87
C GLY A 209 -1.95 -13.42 -8.57
N MET A 210 -2.21 -12.79 -7.43
CA MET A 210 -1.69 -13.21 -6.13
C MET A 210 -2.70 -14.05 -5.35
N HIS A 211 -2.23 -15.12 -4.75
CA HIS A 211 -3.01 -15.86 -3.75
C HIS A 211 -3.11 -15.05 -2.46
N TYR A 212 -4.32 -14.96 -1.93
CA TYR A 212 -4.61 -14.39 -0.61
C TYR A 212 -3.73 -15.07 0.45
N ILE A 213 -3.07 -14.29 1.31
CA ILE A 213 -2.50 -14.86 2.54
C ILE A 213 -3.67 -15.07 3.49
N LEU A 214 -4.18 -16.31 3.58
CA LEU A 214 -5.29 -16.64 4.48
C LEU A 214 -4.96 -16.40 5.97
N GLY A 215 -3.67 -16.26 6.31
CA GLY A 215 -3.22 -15.84 7.65
C GLY A 215 -3.20 -14.33 7.91
N ASN A 216 -3.57 -13.49 6.93
CA ASN A 216 -3.74 -12.05 7.14
C ASN A 216 -5.21 -11.81 7.57
N PRO A 217 -5.47 -11.44 8.84
CA PRO A 217 -6.83 -11.24 9.35
C PRO A 217 -7.64 -10.24 8.51
N GLY A 218 -6.99 -9.23 7.92
CA GLY A 218 -7.65 -8.24 7.06
C GLY A 218 -8.23 -8.79 5.74
N ILE A 219 -7.77 -9.96 5.29
CA ILE A 219 -8.21 -10.56 4.02
C ILE A 219 -9.61 -11.18 4.14
N GLU A 220 -9.99 -11.75 5.29
CA GLU A 220 -11.33 -12.35 5.44
C GLU A 220 -12.43 -11.29 5.38
N GLN A 221 -12.23 -10.15 6.03
CA GLN A 221 -13.15 -9.01 5.91
C GLN A 221 -13.17 -8.44 4.49
N ALA A 222 -12.01 -8.33 3.85
CA ALA A 222 -11.93 -7.88 2.46
C ALA A 222 -12.75 -8.77 1.52
N LEU A 223 -12.66 -10.09 1.67
CA LEU A 223 -13.44 -11.06 0.89
C LEU A 223 -14.96 -10.89 1.09
N LYS A 224 -15.41 -10.67 2.34
CA LYS A 224 -16.82 -10.39 2.64
C LYS A 224 -17.31 -9.09 2.00
N ARG A 225 -16.55 -7.99 2.14
CA ARG A 225 -16.88 -6.68 1.54
C ARG A 225 -16.93 -6.77 0.01
N HIS A 226 -15.98 -7.45 -0.60
CA HIS A 226 -15.93 -7.65 -2.04
C HIS A 226 -17.14 -8.46 -2.54
N ALA A 227 -17.49 -9.57 -1.89
CA ALA A 227 -18.68 -10.37 -2.24
C ALA A 227 -19.97 -9.54 -2.19
N GLN A 228 -20.17 -8.75 -1.12
CA GLN A 228 -21.31 -7.86 -0.97
C GLN A 228 -21.35 -6.78 -2.08
N SER A 229 -20.19 -6.24 -2.48
CA SER A 229 -20.10 -5.26 -3.56
C SER A 229 -20.41 -5.86 -4.94
N GLU A 230 -20.00 -7.11 -5.19
CA GLU A 230 -20.30 -7.85 -6.42
C GLU A 230 -21.79 -8.20 -6.51
N GLU A 231 -22.42 -8.62 -5.41
CA GLU A 231 -23.86 -8.90 -5.31
C GLU A 231 -24.69 -7.65 -5.58
N THR A 232 -24.33 -6.53 -4.93
CA THR A 232 -24.99 -5.23 -5.16
C THR A 232 -24.88 -4.80 -6.62
N ARG A 233 -23.72 -5.05 -7.26
CA ARG A 233 -23.51 -4.75 -8.67
C ARG A 233 -24.35 -5.65 -9.58
N GLN A 234 -24.44 -6.95 -9.30
CA GLN A 234 -25.25 -7.88 -10.07
C GLN A 234 -26.74 -7.52 -9.97
N GLN A 235 -27.21 -7.12 -8.80
CA GLN A 235 -28.58 -6.63 -8.59
C GLN A 235 -28.85 -5.34 -9.36
N ALA A 236 -27.97 -4.33 -9.27
CA ALA A 236 -28.08 -3.07 -10.01
C ALA A 236 -27.98 -3.23 -11.54
N THR A 237 -27.39 -4.33 -12.04
CA THR A 237 -27.33 -4.64 -13.48
C THR A 237 -28.57 -5.44 -13.94
N SER A 238 -29.43 -5.89 -13.01
CA SER A 238 -30.62 -6.70 -13.27
C SER A 238 -31.95 -5.96 -13.08
N GLU A 239 -31.93 -4.74 -12.53
CA GLU A 239 -33.09 -3.86 -12.47
C GLU A 239 -33.24 -3.07 -13.79
N PRO A 240 -34.41 -3.08 -14.45
CA PRO A 240 -34.65 -2.23 -15.61
C PRO A 240 -34.72 -0.76 -15.21
N ASP A 241 -34.14 0.12 -16.04
CA ASP A 241 -34.26 1.58 -15.98
C ASP A 241 -35.74 2.02 -16.09
N ASP A 242 -36.45 2.08 -14.97
CA ASP A 242 -37.77 2.73 -14.88
C ASP A 242 -37.92 3.42 -13.52
N ALA A 243 -37.18 4.51 -13.32
CA ALA A 243 -37.52 5.54 -12.33
C ALA A 243 -36.74 6.84 -12.58
N ALA A 244 -36.90 7.43 -13.76
CA ALA A 244 -36.58 8.83 -14.01
C ALA A 244 -37.87 9.59 -14.35
N ALA A 245 -38.56 10.13 -13.33
CA ALA A 245 -39.23 11.44 -13.36
C ALA A 245 -40.13 11.69 -12.14
N GLU A 246 -40.26 12.98 -11.80
CA GLU A 246 -41.17 13.66 -10.86
C GLU A 246 -40.69 13.78 -9.39
N ALA A 247 -39.96 14.84 -9.02
CA ALA A 247 -40.33 16.26 -8.81
C ALA A 247 -40.85 16.55 -7.39
N VAL A 248 -40.21 17.49 -6.69
CA VAL A 248 -40.78 18.78 -6.24
C VAL A 248 -39.74 19.51 -5.38
N ALA A 249 -39.52 20.78 -5.71
CA ALA A 249 -38.75 21.73 -4.93
C ALA A 249 -39.51 22.15 -3.67
N ASP A 250 -38.83 22.19 -2.52
CA ASP A 250 -39.13 23.16 -1.47
C ASP A 250 -37.84 23.54 -0.75
N GLU A 251 -37.50 24.83 -0.80
CA GLU A 251 -36.36 25.43 -0.13
C GLU A 251 -36.75 25.76 1.32
N THR A 252 -36.04 25.21 2.32
CA THR A 252 -35.84 25.88 3.62
C THR A 252 -34.77 25.18 4.47
N GLY A 253 -33.65 25.88 4.76
CA GLY A 253 -32.97 25.74 6.07
C GLY A 253 -31.49 25.32 6.12
N TRP A 254 -30.58 26.30 6.02
CA TRP A 254 -29.21 26.36 6.61
C TRP A 254 -28.08 25.43 6.09
N PRO A 255 -26.84 25.94 5.91
CA PRO A 255 -25.85 25.38 4.96
C PRO A 255 -24.90 24.30 5.51
N TYR A 256 -25.20 23.66 6.65
CA TYR A 256 -24.26 22.74 7.33
C TYR A 256 -24.75 21.29 7.50
N ASN A 257 -25.86 20.88 6.86
CA ASN A 257 -26.41 19.53 7.02
C ASN A 257 -26.62 18.75 5.72
N THR A 258 -25.83 19.01 4.68
CA THR A 258 -25.65 18.03 3.60
C THR A 258 -24.46 17.13 3.94
N VAL A 259 -24.76 15.95 4.49
CA VAL A 259 -23.89 14.78 4.34
C VAL A 259 -24.01 14.31 2.88
N GLU A 260 -23.69 15.17 1.92
CA GLU A 260 -23.33 14.74 0.59
C GLU A 260 -21.88 14.27 0.70
N ARG A 261 -21.73 12.98 1.02
CA ARG A 261 -20.52 12.26 0.65
C ARG A 261 -20.35 12.48 -0.84
N LYS A 262 -19.35 13.28 -1.21
CA LYS A 262 -18.95 13.45 -2.61
C LYS A 262 -18.81 12.06 -3.21
N SER A 263 -19.68 11.76 -4.18
CA SER A 263 -19.60 10.56 -4.99
C SER A 263 -18.17 10.43 -5.49
N SER A 264 -17.55 9.28 -5.21
CA SER A 264 -16.16 9.01 -5.51
C SER A 264 -15.89 9.34 -6.98
N HIS A 265 -14.95 10.26 -7.17
CA HIS A 265 -14.47 10.61 -8.49
C HIS A 265 -14.01 9.33 -9.19
N LYS A 266 -14.29 9.24 -10.48
CA LYS A 266 -14.35 7.99 -11.26
C LYS A 266 -13.05 7.17 -11.21
N ALA A 267 -12.93 6.34 -10.18
CA ALA A 267 -12.18 5.10 -10.07
C ALA A 267 -11.59 4.57 -11.40
N TRP A 268 -10.31 4.84 -11.66
CA TRP A 268 -9.59 4.43 -12.88
C TRP A 268 -9.59 2.90 -13.12
N TRP A 269 -9.76 2.10 -12.05
CA TRP A 269 -9.85 0.63 -12.09
C TRP A 269 -11.07 0.08 -12.84
N ARG A 270 -12.11 0.89 -13.09
CA ARG A 270 -13.24 0.49 -13.96
C ARG A 270 -12.82 0.15 -15.39
N SER A 271 -11.64 0.60 -15.83
CA SER A 271 -11.13 0.39 -17.20
C SER A 271 -10.22 -0.85 -17.37
N LEU A 272 -9.68 -1.40 -16.29
CA LEU A 272 -8.63 -2.45 -16.36
C LEU A 272 -9.19 -3.87 -16.44
N GLY A 273 -10.36 -4.15 -15.83
CA GLY A 273 -11.00 -5.47 -15.87
C GLY A 273 -11.53 -5.86 -17.26
N ASN A 274 -12.03 -4.89 -18.02
CA ASN A 274 -12.62 -5.15 -19.34
C ASN A 274 -11.60 -5.71 -20.36
N GLN A 275 -10.35 -5.26 -20.32
CA GLN A 275 -9.35 -5.66 -21.33
C GLN A 275 -8.88 -7.11 -21.20
N ARG A 276 -8.99 -7.72 -20.01
CA ARG A 276 -8.62 -9.13 -19.78
C ARG A 276 -9.81 -10.07 -19.93
N ASP A 277 -11.03 -9.65 -19.56
CA ASP A 277 -12.24 -10.43 -19.82
C ASP A 277 -12.56 -10.51 -21.32
N GLU A 278 -12.29 -9.46 -22.10
CA GLU A 278 -12.36 -9.51 -23.57
C GLU A 278 -11.35 -10.53 -24.15
N ARG A 279 -10.13 -10.59 -23.62
CA ARG A 279 -9.13 -11.58 -24.04
C ARG A 279 -9.51 -13.01 -23.67
N ARG A 280 -10.06 -13.24 -22.47
CA ARG A 280 -10.56 -14.56 -22.04
C ARG A 280 -11.81 -15.01 -22.81
N ARG A 281 -12.71 -14.08 -23.14
CA ARG A 281 -13.89 -14.35 -23.99
C ARG A 281 -13.50 -14.68 -25.43
N ASN A 282 -12.51 -13.99 -26.01
CA ASN A 282 -12.03 -14.28 -27.37
C ASN A 282 -11.29 -15.62 -27.48
N THR A 283 -10.60 -16.08 -26.44
CA THR A 283 -10.00 -17.44 -26.44
C THR A 283 -11.01 -18.57 -26.29
N ARG A 284 -12.22 -18.32 -25.78
CA ARG A 284 -13.29 -19.34 -25.65
C ARG A 284 -14.20 -19.46 -26.87
N HIS A 285 -14.18 -18.48 -27.78
CA HIS A 285 -14.98 -18.51 -29.02
C HIS A 285 -14.22 -19.08 -30.22
N ASN A 286 -12.96 -19.50 -30.04
CA ASN A 286 -12.09 -19.98 -31.11
C ASN A 286 -11.56 -21.40 -30.84
N SER A 287 -12.31 -22.21 -30.10
CA SER A 287 -12.07 -23.65 -29.86
C SER A 287 -13.31 -24.45 -30.18
#